data_AF-A0A975MSL6-F1
#
_entry.id   AF-A0A975MSL6-F1
#
_cell.length_a   1.000
_cell.length_b   1.000
_cell.length_c   1.000
_cell.angle_alpha   90.00
_cell.angle_beta   90.00
_cell.angle_gamma   90.00
#
_symmetry.space_group_name_H-M   'P 1'
#
loop_
_entity.id
_entity.type
_entity.pdbx_description
1 polymer ?
#
loop_
_entity_poly.entity_id
_entity_poly.type
_entity_poly.pdbx_seq_one_letter_code
_entity_poly.pdbx_strand_id
1 'polypeptide(L)'
;MQKLDPYLNVDPGTMNPFQHGEVFVTDDGAETDLDIGHYERFLDRNLTGSANVTTGQVYSEVIAKERRGEYLGDTVQVIPHITDEIKSRIMAVAESGDEPHPDVVITEVGGTVGDIESLPFLEACRQVRHDVGRDNCFFLHVSLVPYLAPSGELKTKPTQHSVAALRNIGIQPDALVCRADRDLPDDLKRKIGLMCDVDTEAVIACPDAPSIYDIPKVLHREALDAYVVRRLGLPFRDVDWTVWGDLLERVHNPAETVRVALVGKYIDLPDAYLSVTEALRAGGFAHRAKVEIVWVASDEATTPAGAAAALSGVDGVLVPGGFGVRGIEGKIGAITYARTRGIPVLGLCLGLQCMVIEAARNLAGVDDAGSAEFDETSKHPVISTMADQRDVVAGERDMGGTMRLGAYPAKLRAGSQVAAAYGETEVSERHRHRYEVNNAYREQLSQAGLVFSGTSPDDRLVEFVELPADVHPFFVGTQAHPELKSRPTRPHPLFSAFVGAVVKYRTADRLPVELPETPVVAR
;
A
#
# COMPACT_ATOMS: atom_id res chain seq x y z
N MET A 1 10.93 -4.67 9.49
CA MET A 1 9.75 -5.45 9.90
C MET A 1 9.54 -6.56 8.89
N GLN A 2 8.86 -7.63 9.28
CA GLN A 2 8.58 -8.79 8.44
C GLN A 2 7.19 -9.33 8.75
N LYS A 3 6.52 -9.92 7.76
CA LYS A 3 5.24 -10.62 7.86
C LYS A 3 5.41 -12.08 7.49
N LEU A 4 4.90 -13.00 8.31
CA LEU A 4 4.76 -14.42 8.01
C LEU A 4 3.29 -14.73 7.70
N ASP A 5 2.98 -15.07 6.46
CA ASP A 5 1.64 -15.34 5.99
C ASP A 5 1.34 -16.84 5.89
N PRO A 6 0.27 -17.33 6.56
CA PRO A 6 -0.03 -18.76 6.61
C PRO A 6 -0.62 -19.33 5.32
N TYR A 7 -0.99 -18.48 4.35
CA TYR A 7 -1.55 -18.94 3.08
C TYR A 7 -0.52 -19.65 2.18
N LEU A 8 -1.02 -20.51 1.30
CA LEU A 8 -0.21 -21.38 0.42
C LEU A 8 0.23 -20.71 -0.89
N ASN A 9 -0.36 -19.57 -1.25
CA ASN A 9 0.11 -18.81 -2.41
C ASN A 9 1.57 -18.40 -2.17
N VAL A 10 2.44 -18.61 -3.17
CA VAL A 10 3.87 -18.25 -3.10
C VAL A 10 4.03 -16.73 -3.01
N ASP A 11 3.16 -16.02 -3.71
CA ASP A 11 2.99 -14.57 -3.69
C ASP A 11 1.49 -14.26 -3.79
N PRO A 12 1.04 -13.07 -3.38
CA PRO A 12 -0.36 -12.67 -3.51
C PRO A 12 -0.73 -12.25 -4.94
N GLY A 13 0.19 -12.31 -5.91
CA GLY A 13 -0.05 -11.88 -7.30
C GLY A 13 -1.15 -12.68 -8.01
N THR A 14 -1.36 -13.93 -7.57
CA THR A 14 -2.44 -14.82 -8.04
C THR A 14 -3.75 -14.68 -7.26
N MET A 15 -3.76 -13.94 -6.16
CA MET A 15 -4.94 -13.75 -5.34
C MET A 15 -5.87 -12.73 -5.97
N ASN A 16 -7.17 -12.90 -5.71
CA ASN A 16 -8.15 -11.91 -6.10
C ASN A 16 -8.08 -10.72 -5.14
N PRO A 17 -7.84 -9.48 -5.61
CA PRO A 17 -7.81 -8.30 -4.75
C PRO A 17 -9.10 -8.06 -3.94
N PHE A 18 -10.24 -8.62 -4.39
CA PHE A 18 -11.51 -8.58 -3.65
C PHE A 18 -11.52 -9.40 -2.35
N GLN A 19 -10.61 -10.35 -2.19
CA GLN A 19 -10.60 -11.25 -1.03
C GLN A 19 -9.45 -10.93 -0.08
N HIS A 20 -8.36 -10.38 -0.61
CA HIS A 20 -7.11 -10.22 0.13
C HIS A 20 -6.57 -8.79 0.13
N GLY A 21 -7.26 -7.83 -0.50
CA GLY A 21 -6.81 -6.44 -0.60
C GLY A 21 -5.79 -6.24 -1.73
N GLU A 22 -5.06 -5.12 -1.68
CA GLU A 22 -4.05 -4.81 -2.68
C GLU A 22 -2.83 -5.74 -2.62
N VAL A 23 -2.15 -5.89 -3.75
CA VAL A 23 -0.80 -6.47 -3.80
C VAL A 23 0.20 -5.34 -3.67
N PHE A 24 1.07 -5.39 -2.66
CA PHE A 24 2.12 -4.41 -2.47
C PHE A 24 3.39 -4.84 -3.21
N VAL A 25 4.05 -3.92 -3.90
CA VAL A 25 5.31 -4.20 -4.60
C VAL A 25 6.45 -3.44 -3.93
N THR A 26 7.57 -4.13 -3.69
CA THR A 26 8.81 -3.59 -3.10
C THR A 26 9.77 -3.10 -4.20
N ASP A 27 10.84 -2.39 -3.83
CA ASP A 27 11.82 -1.88 -4.81
C ASP A 27 12.51 -3.00 -5.60
N ASP A 28 12.76 -4.15 -4.95
CA ASP A 28 13.37 -5.33 -5.56
C ASP A 28 12.41 -6.16 -6.42
N GLY A 29 11.15 -5.75 -6.53
CA GLY A 29 10.15 -6.35 -7.41
C GLY A 29 9.41 -7.54 -6.83
N ALA A 30 9.51 -7.79 -5.52
CA ALA A 30 8.66 -8.78 -4.88
C ALA A 30 7.20 -8.29 -4.81
N GLU A 31 6.28 -9.17 -5.17
CA GLU A 31 4.85 -9.02 -4.89
C GLU A 31 4.59 -9.57 -3.48
N THR A 32 4.03 -8.73 -2.62
CA THR A 32 3.91 -8.98 -1.18
C THR A 32 2.53 -8.61 -0.67
N ASP A 33 2.19 -9.10 0.52
CA ASP A 33 0.97 -8.71 1.21
C ASP A 33 0.92 -7.19 1.51
N LEU A 34 -0.29 -6.63 1.58
CA LEU A 34 -0.53 -5.21 1.83
C LEU A 34 0.11 -4.70 3.14
N ASP A 35 0.37 -5.59 4.10
CA ASP A 35 0.98 -5.24 5.38
C ASP A 35 2.41 -4.71 5.23
N ILE A 36 3.14 -5.14 4.20
CA ILE A 36 4.45 -4.56 3.88
C ILE A 36 4.32 -3.06 3.60
N GLY A 37 3.23 -2.66 2.93
CA GLY A 37 2.89 -1.26 2.72
C GLY A 37 2.64 -0.52 4.03
N HIS A 38 1.97 -1.14 5.01
CA HIS A 38 1.81 -0.53 6.33
C HIS A 38 3.16 -0.34 7.01
N TYR A 39 4.03 -1.33 6.98
CA TYR A 39 5.36 -1.23 7.59
C TYR A 39 6.18 -0.11 6.95
N GLU A 40 6.22 -0.06 5.62
CA GLU A 40 6.92 1.01 4.91
C GLU A 40 6.36 2.39 5.26
N ARG A 41 5.02 2.54 5.34
CA ARG A 41 4.34 3.80 5.70
C ARG A 41 4.66 4.29 7.10
N PHE A 42 4.72 3.41 8.09
CA PHE A 42 4.99 3.78 9.48
C PHE A 42 6.48 3.94 9.78
N LEU A 43 7.36 3.23 9.08
CA LEU A 43 8.81 3.30 9.30
C LEU A 43 9.51 4.36 8.43
N ASP A 44 8.85 4.87 7.39
CA ASP A 44 9.47 5.65 6.32
C ASP A 44 10.74 4.98 5.77
N ARG A 45 10.64 3.67 5.49
CA ARG A 45 11.74 2.84 5.00
C ARG A 45 11.25 1.92 3.89
N ASN A 46 12.10 1.65 2.91
CA ASN A 46 11.81 0.65 1.89
C ASN A 46 12.19 -0.73 2.43
N LEU A 47 11.29 -1.71 2.25
CA LEU A 47 11.51 -3.10 2.62
C LEU A 47 11.79 -3.93 1.37
N THR A 48 12.48 -5.04 1.55
CA THR A 48 12.79 -6.03 0.51
C THR A 48 11.74 -7.14 0.51
N GLY A 49 11.73 -7.97 -0.54
CA GLY A 49 10.82 -9.11 -0.64
C GLY A 49 10.94 -10.11 0.51
N SER A 50 12.12 -10.20 1.15
CA SER A 50 12.32 -11.03 2.35
C SER A 50 11.49 -10.60 3.56
N ALA A 51 10.93 -9.38 3.54
CA ALA A 51 9.99 -8.91 4.54
C ALA A 51 8.63 -9.61 4.47
N ASN A 52 8.32 -10.37 3.40
CA ASN A 52 7.11 -11.19 3.33
C ASN A 52 7.46 -12.66 3.10
N VAL A 53 7.05 -13.52 4.03
CA VAL A 53 7.31 -14.96 3.98
C VAL A 53 5.98 -15.69 3.98
N THR A 54 5.74 -16.57 3.02
CA THR A 54 4.48 -17.34 2.95
C THR A 54 4.71 -18.82 3.19
N THR A 55 3.68 -19.55 3.65
CA THR A 55 3.72 -21.03 3.70
C THR A 55 4.06 -21.61 2.32
N GLY A 56 3.51 -21.03 1.25
CA GLY A 56 3.80 -21.42 -0.12
C GLY A 56 5.30 -21.38 -0.46
N GLN A 57 5.98 -20.28 -0.13
CA GLN A 57 7.43 -20.13 -0.35
C GLN A 57 8.24 -21.15 0.45
N VAL A 58 7.92 -21.31 1.73
CA VAL A 58 8.64 -22.22 2.63
C VAL A 58 8.52 -23.67 2.16
N TYR A 59 7.29 -24.12 1.86
CA TYR A 59 7.06 -25.51 1.45
C TYR A 59 7.63 -25.79 0.06
N SER A 60 7.48 -24.86 -0.88
CA SER A 60 8.06 -25.03 -2.23
C SER A 60 9.58 -25.12 -2.19
N GLU A 61 10.26 -24.28 -1.39
CA GLU A 61 11.72 -24.33 -1.26
C GLU A 61 12.18 -25.64 -0.61
N VAL A 62 11.55 -26.06 0.49
CA VAL A 62 11.91 -27.32 1.17
C VAL A 62 11.70 -28.52 0.26
N ILE A 63 10.59 -28.58 -0.48
CA ILE A 63 10.33 -29.66 -1.45
C ILE A 63 11.36 -29.62 -2.59
N ALA A 64 11.73 -28.44 -3.08
CA ALA A 64 12.72 -28.30 -4.14
C ALA A 64 14.12 -28.77 -3.70
N LYS A 65 14.57 -28.38 -2.49
CA LYS A 65 15.82 -28.87 -1.87
C LYS A 65 15.84 -30.39 -1.73
N GLU A 66 14.71 -30.98 -1.32
CA GLU A 66 14.55 -32.42 -1.21
C GLU A 66 14.71 -33.13 -2.57
N ARG A 67 14.05 -32.62 -3.62
CA ARG A 67 14.18 -33.16 -4.98
C ARG A 67 15.58 -33.01 -5.57
N ARG A 68 16.35 -31.99 -5.15
CA ARG A 68 17.76 -31.81 -5.53
C ARG A 68 18.73 -32.68 -4.72
N GLY A 69 18.24 -33.43 -3.73
CA GLY A 69 19.05 -34.31 -2.89
C GLY A 69 19.86 -33.58 -1.81
N GLU A 70 19.51 -32.34 -1.47
CA GLU A 70 20.26 -31.51 -0.51
C GLU A 70 20.17 -32.03 0.93
N TYR A 71 19.12 -32.80 1.25
CA TYR A 71 18.98 -33.46 2.55
C TYR A 71 19.65 -34.85 2.62
N LEU A 72 20.47 -35.22 1.63
CA LEU A 72 21.34 -36.42 1.66
C LEU A 72 20.63 -37.75 1.96
N GLY A 73 19.35 -37.86 1.62
CA GLY A 73 18.53 -39.06 1.85
C GLY A 73 17.78 -39.08 3.18
N ASP A 74 17.85 -38.02 3.97
CA ASP A 74 17.08 -37.87 5.20
C ASP A 74 15.57 -37.77 4.92
N THR A 75 14.77 -38.21 5.90
CA THR A 75 13.32 -38.04 5.85
C THR A 75 12.97 -36.58 6.13
N VAL A 76 12.45 -35.87 5.14
CA VAL A 76 12.01 -34.48 5.30
C VAL A 76 10.70 -34.42 6.10
N GLN A 77 10.67 -33.52 7.08
CA GLN A 77 9.63 -33.40 8.10
C GLN A 77 9.34 -31.92 8.39
N VAL A 78 8.17 -31.63 8.98
CA VAL A 78 7.83 -30.26 9.42
C VAL A 78 8.84 -29.74 10.44
N ILE A 79 9.19 -30.56 11.44
CA ILE A 79 10.29 -30.29 12.36
C ILE A 79 11.38 -31.32 12.06
N PRO A 80 12.63 -30.92 11.75
CA PRO A 80 13.12 -29.54 11.77
C PRO A 80 13.00 -28.78 10.43
N HIS A 81 12.88 -29.45 9.29
CA HIS A 81 13.12 -28.85 7.96
C HIS A 81 12.25 -27.64 7.60
N ILE A 82 10.92 -27.71 7.82
CA ILE A 82 10.03 -26.55 7.56
C ILE A 82 10.30 -25.44 8.58
N THR A 83 10.45 -25.79 9.86
CA THR A 83 10.74 -24.80 10.91
C THR A 83 12.11 -24.14 10.73
N ASP A 84 13.11 -24.86 10.22
CA ASP A 84 14.46 -24.33 9.94
C ASP A 84 14.45 -23.38 8.74
N GLU A 85 13.69 -23.69 7.69
CA GLU A 85 13.49 -22.76 6.58
C GLU A 85 12.79 -21.46 7.04
N ILE A 86 11.77 -21.56 7.90
CA ILE A 86 11.12 -20.38 8.49
C ILE A 86 12.12 -19.59 9.35
N LYS A 87 12.84 -20.25 10.27
CA LYS A 87 13.85 -19.62 11.13
C LYS A 87 14.91 -18.91 10.30
N SER A 88 15.41 -19.56 9.25
CA SER A 88 16.38 -18.99 8.33
C SER A 88 15.86 -17.67 7.74
N ARG A 89 14.59 -17.62 7.31
CA ARG A 89 13.97 -16.39 6.78
C ARG A 89 13.75 -15.30 7.84
N ILE A 90 13.44 -15.68 9.07
CA ILE A 90 13.35 -14.72 10.20
C ILE A 90 14.72 -14.09 10.47
N MET A 91 15.76 -14.92 10.54
CA MET A 91 17.13 -14.47 10.83
C MET A 91 17.76 -13.72 9.66
N ALA A 92 17.42 -14.05 8.42
CA ALA A 92 17.96 -13.40 7.23
C ALA A 92 17.71 -11.89 7.18
N VAL A 93 16.60 -11.40 7.77
CA VAL A 93 16.33 -9.95 7.86
C VAL A 93 17.28 -9.26 8.84
N ALA A 94 17.71 -9.97 9.89
CA ALA A 94 18.76 -9.49 10.77
C ALA A 94 20.15 -9.58 10.11
N GLU A 95 20.36 -10.48 9.15
CA GLU A 95 21.66 -10.74 8.53
C GLU A 95 21.83 -10.09 7.14
N SER A 96 20.85 -9.30 6.68
CA SER A 96 20.75 -8.78 5.31
C SER A 96 21.93 -7.87 4.90
N GLY A 97 22.78 -7.47 5.85
CA GLY A 97 23.90 -6.56 5.61
C GLY A 97 23.46 -5.13 5.35
N ASP A 98 22.19 -4.80 5.60
CA ASP A 98 21.67 -3.44 5.48
C ASP A 98 22.42 -2.50 6.43
N GLU A 99 22.84 -1.34 5.92
CA GLU A 99 23.42 -0.29 6.74
C GLU A 99 22.44 0.89 6.92
N PRO A 100 22.16 1.33 8.17
CA PRO A 100 22.60 0.72 9.42
C PRO A 100 21.85 -0.59 9.71
N HIS A 101 22.57 -1.51 10.33
CA HIS A 101 22.05 -2.80 10.77
C HIS A 101 20.83 -2.61 11.68
N PRO A 102 19.74 -3.38 11.54
CA PRO A 102 18.56 -3.20 12.36
C PRO A 102 18.85 -3.56 13.83
N ASP A 103 18.48 -2.66 14.76
CA ASP A 103 18.52 -2.94 16.20
C ASP A 103 17.42 -3.93 16.63
N VAL A 104 16.26 -3.85 15.98
CA VAL A 104 15.08 -4.69 16.26
C VAL A 104 14.41 -5.09 14.95
N VAL A 105 14.15 -6.40 14.80
CA VAL A 105 13.29 -6.94 13.77
C VAL A 105 11.95 -7.31 14.39
N ILE A 106 10.88 -6.61 13.99
CA ILE A 106 9.51 -6.98 14.36
C ILE A 106 8.99 -7.92 13.27
N THR A 107 8.75 -9.17 13.64
CA THR A 107 8.14 -10.19 12.78
C THR A 107 6.70 -10.42 13.22
N GLU A 108 5.75 -10.06 12.37
CA GLU A 108 4.33 -10.35 12.55
C GLU A 108 4.02 -11.76 12.07
N VAL A 109 3.35 -12.55 12.91
CA VAL A 109 2.89 -13.90 12.54
C VAL A 109 1.41 -13.83 12.20
N GLY A 110 1.07 -14.06 10.94
CA GLY A 110 -0.30 -14.10 10.45
C GLY A 110 -1.09 -15.31 10.94
N GLY A 111 -2.41 -15.24 10.75
CA GLY A 111 -3.37 -16.20 11.27
C GLY A 111 -3.67 -15.98 12.77
N THR A 112 -4.42 -16.88 13.38
CA THR A 112 -4.78 -16.81 14.80
C THR A 112 -4.11 -17.92 15.58
N VAL A 113 -3.56 -17.59 16.77
CA VAL A 113 -3.02 -18.61 17.68
C VAL A 113 -4.11 -19.63 18.03
N GLY A 114 -3.83 -20.89 17.72
CA GLY A 114 -4.77 -22.01 17.85
C GLY A 114 -5.15 -22.63 16.51
N ASP A 115 -4.96 -21.92 15.40
CA ASP A 115 -5.20 -22.45 14.07
C ASP A 115 -4.04 -23.32 13.58
N ILE A 116 -4.38 -24.31 12.75
CA ILE A 116 -3.41 -25.30 12.23
C ILE A 116 -2.36 -24.62 11.34
N GLU A 117 -2.77 -23.63 10.56
CA GLU A 117 -1.94 -22.99 9.55
C GLU A 117 -0.74 -22.21 10.13
N SER A 118 -0.87 -21.66 11.34
CA SER A 118 0.18 -20.88 12.00
C SER A 118 1.12 -21.73 12.87
N LEU A 119 0.83 -23.03 13.08
CA LEU A 119 1.64 -23.88 13.97
C LEU A 119 3.12 -23.94 13.58
N PRO A 120 3.50 -24.10 12.29
CA PRO A 120 4.92 -24.11 11.91
C PRO A 120 5.62 -22.78 12.20
N PHE A 121 4.95 -21.65 11.99
CA PHE A 121 5.53 -20.33 12.28
C PHE A 121 5.72 -20.10 13.78
N LEU A 122 4.74 -20.45 14.60
CA LEU A 122 4.85 -20.29 16.05
C LEU A 122 5.93 -21.22 16.62
N GLU A 123 6.04 -22.46 16.13
CA GLU A 123 7.12 -23.36 16.52
C GLU A 123 8.50 -22.80 16.10
N ALA A 124 8.62 -22.26 14.88
CA ALA A 124 9.84 -21.60 14.44
C ALA A 124 10.20 -20.41 15.34
N CYS A 125 9.25 -19.53 15.67
CA CYS A 125 9.49 -18.40 16.58
C CYS A 125 9.91 -18.86 17.99
N ARG A 126 9.31 -19.94 18.50
CA ARG A 126 9.69 -20.56 19.78
C ARG A 126 11.14 -21.06 19.74
N GLN A 127 11.55 -21.66 18.62
CA GLN A 127 12.94 -22.07 18.40
C GLN A 127 13.89 -20.87 18.22
N VAL A 128 13.49 -19.79 17.53
CA VAL A 128 14.30 -18.56 17.46
C VAL A 128 14.60 -18.05 18.87
N ARG A 129 13.60 -17.93 19.75
CA ARG A 129 13.81 -17.54 21.16
C ARG A 129 14.79 -18.47 21.89
N HIS A 130 14.71 -19.77 21.61
CA HIS A 130 15.64 -20.75 22.20
C HIS A 130 17.08 -20.49 21.73
N ASP A 131 17.27 -20.17 20.46
CA ASP A 131 18.60 -20.02 19.85
C ASP A 131 19.25 -18.66 20.18
N VAL A 132 18.49 -17.55 20.17
CA VAL A 132 19.02 -16.21 20.46
C VAL A 132 18.99 -15.84 21.95
N GLY A 133 18.26 -16.62 22.76
CA GLY A 133 18.07 -16.38 24.19
C GLY A 133 16.90 -15.44 24.52
N ARG A 134 16.43 -15.52 25.77
CA ARG A 134 15.21 -14.83 26.25
C ARG A 134 15.29 -13.31 26.30
N ASP A 135 16.51 -12.77 26.32
CA ASP A 135 16.74 -11.32 26.42
C ASP A 135 16.88 -10.65 25.05
N ASN A 136 17.05 -11.45 23.98
CA ASN A 136 17.14 -10.99 22.60
C ASN A 136 15.87 -11.30 21.78
N CYS A 137 14.79 -11.71 22.45
CA CYS A 137 13.52 -12.04 21.82
C CYS A 137 12.37 -11.60 22.72
N PHE A 138 11.37 -10.95 22.11
CA PHE A 138 10.19 -10.42 22.81
C PHE A 138 8.92 -10.91 22.14
N PHE A 139 7.99 -11.49 22.89
CA PHE A 139 6.69 -11.89 22.38
C PHE A 139 5.59 -10.90 22.78
N LEU A 140 5.07 -10.18 21.79
CA LEU A 140 3.89 -9.32 21.92
C LEU A 140 2.66 -10.08 21.41
N HIS A 141 1.68 -10.34 22.27
CA HIS A 141 0.45 -11.05 21.87
C HIS A 141 -0.73 -10.09 21.79
N VAL A 142 -1.39 -10.01 20.63
CA VAL A 142 -2.57 -9.19 20.42
C VAL A 142 -3.82 -10.00 20.73
N SER A 143 -4.75 -9.44 21.50
CA SER A 143 -5.99 -10.10 21.90
C SER A 143 -7.18 -9.15 21.87
N LEU A 144 -8.39 -9.70 21.81
CA LEU A 144 -9.65 -8.95 21.82
C LEU A 144 -10.29 -9.01 23.22
N VAL A 145 -10.67 -7.85 23.75
CA VAL A 145 -11.50 -7.70 24.95
C VAL A 145 -12.89 -7.22 24.53
N PRO A 146 -13.82 -8.13 24.26
CA PRO A 146 -15.14 -7.75 23.74
C PRO A 146 -16.02 -7.14 24.82
N TYR A 147 -16.88 -6.22 24.40
CA TYR A 147 -17.95 -5.65 25.20
C TYR A 147 -19.29 -6.38 24.95
N LEU A 148 -19.96 -6.79 26.01
CA LEU A 148 -21.30 -7.36 25.93
C LEU A 148 -22.35 -6.28 26.18
N ALA A 149 -22.97 -5.79 25.11
CA ALA A 149 -23.98 -4.72 25.19
C ALA A 149 -25.15 -5.00 26.17
N PRO A 150 -25.72 -6.21 26.26
CA PRO A 150 -26.84 -6.47 27.17
C PRO A 150 -26.49 -6.37 28.66
N SER A 151 -25.25 -6.76 29.05
CA SER A 151 -24.81 -6.74 30.45
C SER A 151 -23.91 -5.57 30.80
N GLY A 152 -23.50 -4.77 29.80
CA GLY A 152 -22.72 -3.56 30.02
C GLY A 152 -21.29 -3.80 30.46
N GLU A 153 -20.69 -4.95 30.12
CA GLU A 153 -19.41 -5.38 30.69
C GLU A 153 -18.39 -5.82 29.63
N LEU A 154 -17.12 -5.53 29.91
CA LEU A 154 -15.97 -6.03 29.15
C LEU A 154 -15.58 -7.43 29.64
N LYS A 155 -15.24 -8.33 28.71
CA LYS A 155 -14.88 -9.72 29.04
C LYS A 155 -13.42 -10.00 28.77
N THR A 156 -12.67 -10.30 29.83
CA THR A 156 -11.25 -10.69 29.79
C THR A 156 -11.01 -12.16 29.43
N LYS A 157 -12.07 -12.98 29.33
CA LYS A 157 -11.95 -14.45 29.17
C LYS A 157 -11.34 -14.86 27.82
N PRO A 158 -11.70 -14.23 26.68
CA PRO A 158 -11.06 -14.52 25.40
C PRO A 158 -9.54 -14.34 25.47
N THR A 159 -9.05 -13.27 26.09
CA THR A 159 -7.61 -13.04 26.33
C THR A 159 -6.97 -14.13 27.18
N GLN A 160 -7.61 -14.54 28.27
CA GLN A 160 -7.10 -15.60 29.14
C GLN A 160 -6.95 -16.94 28.40
N HIS A 161 -7.95 -17.32 27.59
CA HIS A 161 -7.90 -18.56 26.80
C HIS A 161 -6.89 -18.47 25.67
N SER A 162 -6.78 -17.30 25.01
CA SER A 162 -5.82 -17.07 23.93
C SER A 162 -4.37 -17.17 24.43
N VAL A 163 -4.06 -16.57 25.58
CA VAL A 163 -2.73 -16.72 26.22
C VAL A 163 -2.48 -18.16 26.69
N ALA A 164 -3.50 -18.87 27.18
CA ALA A 164 -3.34 -20.29 27.50
C ALA A 164 -3.01 -21.13 26.26
N ALA A 165 -3.66 -20.87 25.11
CA ALA A 165 -3.35 -21.53 23.84
C ALA A 165 -1.91 -21.26 23.39
N LEU A 166 -1.45 -20.01 23.51
CA LEU A 166 -0.07 -19.61 23.18
C LEU A 166 0.96 -20.30 24.10
N ARG A 167 0.68 -20.40 25.40
CA ARG A 167 1.55 -21.10 26.35
C ARG A 167 1.58 -22.61 26.14
N ASN A 168 0.48 -23.21 25.70
CA ASN A 168 0.41 -24.65 25.41
C ASN A 168 1.37 -25.07 24.28
N ILE A 169 1.72 -24.16 23.37
CA ILE A 169 2.73 -24.39 22.34
C ILE A 169 4.13 -23.90 22.74
N GLY A 170 4.34 -23.54 24.01
CA GLY A 170 5.64 -23.20 24.57
C GLY A 170 6.06 -21.73 24.44
N ILE A 171 5.13 -20.82 24.11
CA ILE A 171 5.38 -19.38 24.02
C ILE A 171 4.75 -18.65 25.22
N GLN A 172 5.57 -17.98 26.02
CA GLN A 172 5.11 -17.06 27.06
C GLN A 172 5.17 -15.63 26.50
N PRO A 173 4.04 -14.89 26.43
CA PRO A 173 4.07 -13.49 26.01
C PRO A 173 4.78 -12.63 27.05
N ASP A 174 5.60 -11.68 26.59
CA ASP A 174 6.25 -10.66 27.41
C ASP A 174 5.33 -9.42 27.61
N ALA A 175 4.40 -9.18 26.66
CA ALA A 175 3.35 -8.15 26.76
C ALA A 175 2.07 -8.55 26.01
N LEU A 176 0.96 -7.91 26.36
CA LEU A 176 -0.36 -8.11 25.75
C LEU A 176 -0.92 -6.80 25.22
N VAL A 177 -1.31 -6.76 23.94
CA VAL A 177 -2.10 -5.65 23.38
C VAL A 177 -3.57 -6.05 23.41
N CYS A 178 -4.35 -5.40 24.26
CA CYS A 178 -5.77 -5.68 24.43
C CYS A 178 -6.59 -4.72 23.58
N ARG A 179 -6.99 -5.17 22.38
CA ARG A 179 -7.91 -4.45 21.49
C ARG A 179 -9.31 -4.39 22.10
N ALA A 180 -9.93 -3.22 22.07
CA ALA A 180 -11.30 -3.01 22.53
C ALA A 180 -11.96 -1.83 21.81
N ASP A 181 -13.28 -1.72 21.91
CA ASP A 181 -14.06 -0.60 21.38
C ASP A 181 -14.11 0.62 22.33
N ARG A 182 -13.41 0.54 23.48
CA ARG A 182 -13.41 1.53 24.57
C ARG A 182 -12.21 1.34 25.48
N ASP A 183 -11.98 2.29 26.38
CA ASP A 183 -10.91 2.21 27.39
C ASP A 183 -11.08 0.99 28.31
N LEU A 184 -9.96 0.39 28.70
CA LEU A 184 -9.93 -0.72 29.65
C LEU A 184 -9.66 -0.19 31.06
N PRO A 185 -10.57 -0.45 32.03
CA PRO A 185 -10.31 -0.13 33.43
C PRO A 185 -9.09 -0.86 34.02
N ASP A 186 -8.37 -0.21 34.94
CA ASP A 186 -7.13 -0.76 35.52
C ASP A 186 -7.34 -2.09 36.28
N ASP A 187 -8.52 -2.31 36.86
CA ASP A 187 -8.86 -3.57 37.52
C ASP A 187 -8.96 -4.73 36.52
N LEU A 188 -9.44 -4.47 35.30
CA LEU A 188 -9.40 -5.46 34.21
C LEU A 188 -7.96 -5.72 33.78
N LYS A 189 -7.11 -4.68 33.65
CA LYS A 189 -5.68 -4.84 33.31
C LYS A 189 -4.96 -5.70 34.35
N ARG A 190 -5.13 -5.39 35.65
CA ARG A 190 -4.59 -6.19 36.77
C ARG A 190 -5.07 -7.64 36.72
N LYS A 191 -6.35 -7.85 36.43
CA LYS A 191 -6.93 -9.20 36.31
C LYS A 191 -6.35 -9.96 35.13
N ILE A 192 -6.16 -9.31 33.99
CA ILE A 192 -5.51 -9.92 32.82
C ILE A 192 -4.07 -10.29 33.18
N GLY A 193 -3.29 -9.35 33.72
CA GLY A 193 -1.90 -9.60 34.13
C GLY A 193 -1.77 -10.79 35.08
N LEU A 194 -2.59 -10.83 36.14
CA LEU A 194 -2.61 -11.95 37.08
C LEU A 194 -2.97 -13.30 36.43
N MET A 195 -4.01 -13.33 35.58
CA MET A 195 -4.51 -14.59 35.01
C MET A 195 -3.65 -15.11 33.85
N CYS A 196 -2.95 -14.21 33.17
CA CYS A 196 -2.07 -14.51 32.04
C CYS A 196 -0.60 -14.68 32.45
N ASP A 197 -0.25 -14.35 33.70
CA ASP A 197 1.14 -14.29 34.19
C ASP A 197 2.00 -13.32 33.37
N VAL A 198 1.50 -12.10 33.23
CA VAL A 198 2.15 -10.99 32.49
C VAL A 198 2.20 -9.77 33.39
N ASP A 199 3.32 -9.04 33.36
CA ASP A 199 3.50 -7.82 34.13
C ASP A 199 2.36 -6.83 33.85
N THR A 200 1.82 -6.21 34.90
CA THR A 200 0.63 -5.35 34.76
C THR A 200 0.90 -4.12 33.87
N GLU A 201 2.14 -3.60 33.90
CA GLU A 201 2.59 -2.52 33.01
C GLU A 201 2.73 -2.98 31.54
N ALA A 202 2.79 -4.29 31.29
CA ALA A 202 2.88 -4.90 29.97
C ALA A 202 1.51 -5.34 29.42
N VAL A 203 0.42 -5.07 30.15
CA VAL A 203 -0.96 -5.22 29.67
C VAL A 203 -1.40 -3.86 29.12
N ILE A 204 -1.49 -3.75 27.80
CA ILE A 204 -1.67 -2.49 27.07
C ILE A 204 -3.12 -2.36 26.63
N ALA A 205 -3.80 -1.30 27.07
CA ALA A 205 -5.12 -0.97 26.57
C ALA A 205 -5.01 -0.33 25.17
N CYS A 206 -5.61 -0.95 24.16
CA CYS A 206 -5.57 -0.46 22.78
C CYS A 206 -6.99 -0.28 22.25
N PRO A 207 -7.72 0.77 22.70
CA PRO A 207 -9.03 1.10 22.17
C PRO A 207 -8.97 1.46 20.68
N ASP A 208 -10.09 1.29 19.98
CA ASP A 208 -10.22 1.73 18.60
C ASP A 208 -9.92 3.23 18.47
N ALA A 209 -9.00 3.55 17.57
CA ALA A 209 -8.49 4.90 17.38
C ALA A 209 -9.24 5.62 16.23
N PRO A 210 -9.43 6.95 16.28
CA PRO A 210 -10.11 7.70 15.22
C PRO A 210 -9.41 7.61 13.86
N SER A 211 -8.09 7.45 13.87
CA SER A 211 -7.25 7.22 12.71
C SER A 211 -6.15 6.20 13.03
N ILE A 212 -5.65 5.50 12.01
CA ILE A 212 -4.49 4.62 12.13
C ILE A 212 -3.25 5.38 12.63
N TYR A 213 -3.14 6.68 12.36
CA TYR A 213 -2.00 7.50 12.78
C TYR A 213 -2.03 7.84 14.27
N ASP A 214 -3.16 7.64 14.95
CA ASP A 214 -3.30 7.83 16.40
C ASP A 214 -2.79 6.62 17.21
N ILE A 215 -2.67 5.44 16.58
CA ILE A 215 -2.25 4.21 17.25
C ILE A 215 -0.90 4.36 17.96
N PRO A 216 0.15 4.98 17.37
CA PRO A 216 1.39 5.26 18.09
C PRO A 216 1.20 6.06 19.39
N LYS A 217 0.28 7.04 19.42
CA LYS A 217 -0.04 7.79 20.64
C LYS A 217 -0.77 6.93 21.68
N VAL A 218 -1.66 6.04 21.25
CA VAL A 218 -2.35 5.09 22.14
C VAL A 218 -1.33 4.17 22.81
N LEU A 219 -0.44 3.55 22.03
CA LEU A 219 0.59 2.63 22.53
C LEU A 219 1.61 3.33 23.44
N HIS A 220 2.04 4.53 23.07
CA HIS A 220 2.99 5.31 23.86
C HIS A 220 2.39 5.81 25.18
N ARG A 221 1.10 6.18 25.21
CA ARG A 221 0.39 6.55 26.44
C ARG A 221 0.37 5.41 27.45
N GLU A 222 0.30 4.18 26.97
CA GLU A 222 0.37 2.95 27.76
C GLU A 222 1.82 2.47 28.00
N ALA A 223 2.82 3.23 27.54
CA ALA A 223 4.25 2.97 27.71
C ALA A 223 4.76 1.62 27.16
N LEU A 224 4.09 1.05 26.14
CA LEU A 224 4.50 -0.22 25.54
C LEU A 224 5.93 -0.15 24.96
N ASP A 225 6.23 0.91 24.22
CA ASP A 225 7.54 1.16 23.62
C ASP A 225 8.65 1.25 24.68
N ALA A 226 8.43 2.01 25.75
CA ALA A 226 9.38 2.11 26.87
C ALA A 226 9.57 0.76 27.58
N TYR A 227 8.49 -0.02 27.74
CA TYR A 227 8.56 -1.36 28.32
C TYR A 227 9.40 -2.31 27.44
N VAL A 228 9.19 -2.29 26.11
CA VAL A 228 9.96 -3.10 25.15
C VAL A 228 11.44 -2.73 25.20
N VAL A 229 11.78 -1.43 25.15
CA VAL A 229 13.17 -0.94 25.23
C VAL A 229 13.85 -1.47 26.50
N ARG A 230 13.18 -1.37 27.65
CA ARG A 230 13.71 -1.85 28.93
C ARG A 230 13.85 -3.37 28.96
N ARG A 231 12.84 -4.11 28.47
CA ARG A 231 12.79 -5.58 28.53
C ARG A 231 13.84 -6.25 27.64
N LEU A 232 14.18 -5.62 26.51
CA LEU A 232 15.23 -6.05 25.58
C LEU A 232 16.61 -5.44 25.89
N GLY A 233 16.73 -4.59 26.91
CA GLY A 233 18.00 -3.94 27.25
C GLY A 233 18.53 -3.00 26.16
N LEU A 234 17.65 -2.41 25.35
CA LEU A 234 18.00 -1.52 24.25
C LEU A 234 18.44 -0.13 24.77
N PRO A 235 19.26 0.61 24.00
CA PRO A 235 19.58 2.00 24.32
C PRO A 235 18.32 2.86 24.42
N PHE A 236 18.11 3.47 25.58
CA PHE A 236 16.94 4.31 25.82
C PHE A 236 17.12 5.71 25.24
N ARG A 237 16.08 6.20 24.54
CA ARG A 237 15.92 7.59 24.13
C ARG A 237 14.44 7.95 24.17
N ASP A 238 14.12 9.17 24.57
CA ASP A 238 12.76 9.69 24.45
C ASP A 238 12.31 9.75 22.99
N VAL A 239 11.01 9.56 22.76
CA VAL A 239 10.40 9.65 21.44
C VAL A 239 10.40 11.10 20.96
N ASP A 240 10.98 11.34 19.78
CA ASP A 240 10.86 12.61 19.08
C ASP A 240 9.51 12.70 18.36
N TRP A 241 8.60 13.48 18.93
CA TRP A 241 7.26 13.67 18.40
C TRP A 241 7.16 14.75 17.32
N THR A 242 8.25 15.36 16.87
CA THR A 242 8.22 16.50 15.94
C THR A 242 7.51 16.15 14.63
N VAL A 243 7.95 15.07 13.97
CA VAL A 243 7.42 14.66 12.66
C VAL A 243 5.99 14.10 12.80
N TRP A 244 5.79 13.18 13.73
CA TRP A 244 4.47 12.54 13.91
C TRP A 244 3.43 13.50 14.50
N GLY A 245 3.86 14.47 15.31
CA GLY A 245 3.01 15.52 15.85
C GLY A 245 2.46 16.45 14.76
N ASP A 246 3.30 16.88 13.81
CA ASP A 246 2.83 17.67 12.66
C ASP A 246 1.90 16.86 11.76
N LEU A 247 2.14 15.55 11.58
CA LEU A 247 1.20 14.67 10.88
C LEU A 247 -0.17 14.67 11.58
N LEU A 248 -0.22 14.45 12.89
CA LEU A 248 -1.48 14.43 13.63
C LEU A 248 -2.23 15.76 13.55
N GLU A 249 -1.50 16.88 13.55
CA GLU A 249 -2.10 18.22 13.34
C GLU A 249 -2.77 18.32 11.96
N ARG A 250 -2.13 17.80 10.90
CA ARG A 250 -2.70 17.80 9.54
C ARG A 250 -3.91 16.86 9.41
N VAL A 251 -3.91 15.75 10.14
CA VAL A 251 -4.99 14.75 10.16
C VAL A 251 -6.23 15.33 10.83
N HIS A 252 -6.06 15.94 12.01
CA HIS A 252 -7.17 16.34 12.86
C HIS A 252 -7.63 17.78 12.64
N ASN A 253 -6.76 18.67 12.16
CA ASN A 253 -7.04 20.10 11.93
C ASN A 253 -6.80 20.53 10.47
N PRO A 254 -7.54 19.96 9.49
CA PRO A 254 -7.46 20.39 8.10
C PRO A 254 -8.10 21.79 7.91
N ALA A 255 -7.47 22.64 7.10
CA ALA A 255 -7.95 23.97 6.76
C ALA A 255 -9.14 23.93 5.78
N GLU A 256 -9.19 22.90 4.94
CA GLU A 256 -10.28 22.68 3.99
C GLU A 256 -10.52 21.20 3.73
N THR A 257 -11.59 20.89 3.03
CA THR A 257 -11.90 19.53 2.55
C THR A 257 -11.98 19.60 1.04
N VAL A 258 -11.51 18.59 0.31
CA VAL A 258 -11.65 18.45 -1.15
C VAL A 258 -12.22 17.09 -1.47
N ARG A 259 -13.02 16.97 -2.54
CA ARG A 259 -13.66 15.72 -2.95
C ARG A 259 -12.94 15.13 -4.15
N VAL A 260 -12.36 13.95 -4.01
CA VAL A 260 -11.65 13.27 -5.10
C VAL A 260 -12.37 11.98 -5.46
N ALA A 261 -12.76 11.82 -6.72
CA ALA A 261 -13.30 10.57 -7.23
C ALA A 261 -12.18 9.54 -7.41
N LEU A 262 -12.33 8.36 -6.80
CA LEU A 262 -11.52 7.19 -7.10
C LEU A 262 -12.33 6.27 -8.00
N VAL A 263 -12.00 6.26 -9.30
CA VAL A 263 -12.75 5.54 -10.34
C VAL A 263 -12.23 4.11 -10.44
N GLY A 264 -12.65 3.30 -9.47
CA GLY A 264 -12.23 1.92 -9.29
C GLY A 264 -13.17 0.93 -9.95
N LYS A 265 -12.65 -0.26 -10.24
CA LYS A 265 -13.48 -1.43 -10.56
C LYS A 265 -13.99 -2.09 -9.28
N TYR A 266 -13.20 -1.99 -8.20
CA TYR A 266 -13.35 -2.74 -6.97
C TYR A 266 -13.65 -1.80 -5.80
N ILE A 267 -14.83 -1.18 -5.80
CA ILE A 267 -15.17 -0.14 -4.81
C ILE A 267 -15.78 -0.69 -3.50
N ASP A 268 -16.25 -1.93 -3.50
CA ASP A 268 -16.90 -2.55 -2.33
C ASP A 268 -15.89 -3.00 -1.25
N LEU A 269 -14.61 -3.14 -1.62
CA LEU A 269 -13.52 -3.43 -0.69
C LEU A 269 -12.47 -2.31 -0.76
N PRO A 270 -12.49 -1.34 0.17
CA PRO A 270 -11.53 -0.23 0.19
C PRO A 270 -10.06 -0.67 0.19
N ASP A 271 -9.77 -1.83 0.78
CA ASP A 271 -8.40 -2.37 0.91
C ASP A 271 -7.77 -2.75 -0.43
N ALA A 272 -8.57 -2.96 -1.48
CA ALA A 272 -8.07 -3.19 -2.83
C ALA A 272 -7.32 -1.96 -3.42
N TYR A 273 -7.48 -0.79 -2.79
CA TYR A 273 -6.84 0.46 -3.18
C TYR A 273 -6.18 1.15 -1.98
N LEU A 274 -5.78 0.41 -0.95
CA LEU A 274 -5.30 0.95 0.32
C LEU A 274 -4.18 1.98 0.13
N SER A 275 -3.09 1.64 -0.55
CA SER A 275 -1.96 2.55 -0.81
C SER A 275 -2.40 3.78 -1.60
N VAL A 276 -3.31 3.63 -2.56
CA VAL A 276 -3.86 4.78 -3.31
C VAL A 276 -4.65 5.72 -2.39
N THR A 277 -5.50 5.17 -1.52
CA THR A 277 -6.27 5.99 -0.56
C THR A 277 -5.36 6.69 0.45
N GLU A 278 -4.32 6.01 0.93
CA GLU A 278 -3.32 6.56 1.83
C GLU A 278 -2.49 7.65 1.14
N ALA A 279 -2.11 7.46 -0.12
CA ALA A 279 -1.37 8.45 -0.89
C ALA A 279 -2.21 9.71 -1.19
N LEU A 280 -3.52 9.55 -1.45
CA LEU A 280 -4.46 10.68 -1.53
C LEU A 280 -4.54 11.45 -0.21
N ARG A 281 -4.70 10.76 0.92
CA ARG A 281 -4.71 11.38 2.25
C ARG A 281 -3.40 12.13 2.54
N ALA A 282 -2.26 11.50 2.23
CA ALA A 282 -0.94 12.12 2.36
C ALA A 282 -0.79 13.37 1.49
N GLY A 283 -1.26 13.33 0.24
CA GLY A 283 -1.35 14.52 -0.62
C GLY A 283 -2.19 15.63 0.01
N GLY A 284 -3.31 15.28 0.65
CA GLY A 284 -4.09 16.20 1.49
C GLY A 284 -3.29 16.81 2.63
N PHE A 285 -2.55 15.99 3.39
CA PHE A 285 -1.74 16.46 4.50
C PHE A 285 -0.71 17.49 4.06
N ALA A 286 -0.08 17.30 2.88
CA ALA A 286 0.86 18.28 2.31
C ALA A 286 0.26 19.69 2.18
N HIS A 287 -1.03 19.78 1.86
CA HIS A 287 -1.78 21.03 1.66
C HIS A 287 -2.69 21.41 2.83
N ARG A 288 -2.55 20.75 4.00
CA ARG A 288 -3.49 20.89 5.15
C ARG A 288 -4.96 20.74 4.73
N ALA A 289 -5.23 19.86 3.77
CA ALA A 289 -6.55 19.58 3.25
C ALA A 289 -6.98 18.15 3.62
N LYS A 290 -8.26 17.99 3.95
CA LYS A 290 -8.89 16.67 4.08
C LYS A 290 -9.37 16.19 2.72
N VAL A 291 -8.82 15.07 2.24
CA VAL A 291 -9.33 14.43 1.02
C VAL A 291 -10.49 13.53 1.38
N GLU A 292 -11.68 13.89 0.91
CA GLU A 292 -12.88 13.04 0.94
C GLU A 292 -12.90 12.20 -0.34
N ILE A 293 -12.73 10.89 -0.19
CA ILE A 293 -12.70 9.95 -1.31
C ILE A 293 -14.13 9.58 -1.70
N VAL A 294 -14.52 9.93 -2.92
CA VAL A 294 -15.78 9.52 -3.53
C VAL A 294 -15.53 8.27 -4.35
N TRP A 295 -16.01 7.14 -3.87
CA TRP A 295 -15.89 5.86 -4.56
C TRP A 295 -16.83 5.82 -5.76
N VAL A 296 -16.27 5.65 -6.95
CA VAL A 296 -17.04 5.61 -8.20
C VAL A 296 -16.75 4.29 -8.91
N ALA A 297 -17.80 3.49 -9.12
CA ALA A 297 -17.68 2.27 -9.91
C ALA A 297 -17.44 2.64 -11.38
N SER A 298 -16.39 2.10 -12.00
CA SER A 298 -16.04 2.43 -13.38
C SER A 298 -17.21 2.24 -14.34
N ASP A 299 -18.01 1.21 -14.16
CA ASP A 299 -19.11 0.87 -15.07
C ASP A 299 -20.21 1.95 -15.13
N GLU A 300 -20.34 2.78 -14.09
CA GLU A 300 -21.27 3.93 -14.05
C GLU A 300 -20.84 5.07 -14.98
N ALA A 301 -19.54 5.17 -15.29
CA ALA A 301 -18.96 6.24 -16.10
C ALA A 301 -18.82 5.88 -17.60
N THR A 302 -19.47 4.81 -18.06
CA THR A 302 -19.38 4.32 -19.45
C THR A 302 -20.09 5.23 -20.47
N THR A 303 -21.09 6.00 -20.06
CA THR A 303 -21.80 6.95 -20.92
C THR A 303 -21.56 8.39 -20.48
N PRO A 304 -21.67 9.39 -21.36
CA PRO A 304 -21.52 10.79 -20.97
C PRO A 304 -22.47 11.23 -19.85
N ALA A 305 -23.72 10.74 -19.86
CA ALA A 305 -24.70 11.03 -18.81
C ALA A 305 -24.35 10.31 -17.49
N GLY A 306 -23.87 9.06 -17.57
CA GLY A 306 -23.41 8.31 -16.41
C GLY A 306 -22.19 8.93 -15.75
N ALA A 307 -21.17 9.29 -16.54
CA ALA A 307 -19.98 10.00 -16.05
C ALA A 307 -20.34 11.35 -15.40
N ALA A 308 -21.28 12.12 -15.99
CA ALA A 308 -21.74 13.37 -15.41
C ALA A 308 -22.47 13.18 -14.08
N ALA A 309 -23.26 12.12 -13.93
CA ALA A 309 -23.94 11.81 -12.68
C ALA A 309 -22.95 11.34 -11.60
N ALA A 310 -22.08 10.39 -11.96
CA ALA A 310 -21.13 9.75 -11.04
C ALA A 310 -20.03 10.73 -10.55
N LEU A 311 -19.58 11.64 -11.41
CA LEU A 311 -18.53 12.61 -11.12
C LEU A 311 -19.09 14.01 -10.77
N SER A 312 -20.35 14.08 -10.36
CA SER A 312 -20.97 15.34 -9.98
C SER A 312 -20.42 15.89 -8.67
N GLY A 313 -19.92 17.13 -8.70
CA GLY A 313 -19.42 17.84 -7.52
C GLY A 313 -18.09 17.32 -6.97
N VAL A 314 -17.32 16.56 -7.76
CA VAL A 314 -15.95 16.16 -7.41
C VAL A 314 -14.96 17.23 -7.90
N ASP A 315 -13.94 17.48 -7.09
CA ASP A 315 -12.90 18.48 -7.32
C ASP A 315 -11.69 17.89 -8.10
N GLY A 316 -11.61 16.56 -8.19
CA GLY A 316 -10.54 15.82 -8.86
C GLY A 316 -10.93 14.38 -9.18
N VAL A 317 -10.25 13.77 -10.15
CA VAL A 317 -10.47 12.39 -10.58
C VAL A 317 -9.16 11.60 -10.55
N LEU A 318 -9.15 10.47 -9.86
CA LEU A 318 -8.06 9.52 -9.87
C LEU A 318 -8.53 8.21 -10.50
N VAL A 319 -7.80 7.76 -11.52
CA VAL A 319 -8.01 6.45 -12.15
C VAL A 319 -6.89 5.51 -11.71
N PRO A 320 -7.15 4.60 -10.75
CA PRO A 320 -6.13 3.69 -10.25
C PRO A 320 -5.87 2.57 -11.24
N GLY A 321 -4.85 1.77 -10.93
CA GLY A 321 -4.60 0.48 -11.57
C GLY A 321 -5.82 -0.44 -11.54
N GLY A 322 -5.83 -1.43 -12.43
CA GLY A 322 -6.89 -2.43 -12.47
C GLY A 322 -6.38 -3.67 -13.18
N PHE A 323 -6.26 -4.77 -12.45
CA PHE A 323 -5.88 -6.04 -13.05
C PHE A 323 -7.10 -6.70 -13.71
N GLY A 324 -6.95 -7.12 -14.96
CA GLY A 324 -7.93 -7.86 -15.75
C GLY A 324 -8.92 -7.02 -16.56
N VAL A 325 -9.61 -7.67 -17.50
CA VAL A 325 -10.21 -7.08 -18.71
C VAL A 325 -11.52 -6.28 -18.58
N ARG A 326 -12.01 -6.00 -17.37
CA ARG A 326 -13.34 -5.37 -17.16
C ARG A 326 -13.23 -3.95 -16.65
N GLY A 327 -14.14 -3.06 -17.08
CA GLY A 327 -14.30 -1.69 -16.53
C GLY A 327 -13.48 -0.58 -17.20
N ILE A 328 -12.81 -0.86 -18.32
CA ILE A 328 -11.94 0.11 -19.00
C ILE A 328 -12.72 1.26 -19.67
N GLU A 329 -13.80 0.95 -20.39
CA GLU A 329 -14.60 1.97 -21.08
C GLU A 329 -15.17 3.01 -20.10
N GLY A 330 -15.51 2.58 -18.89
CA GLY A 330 -15.89 3.45 -17.80
C GLY A 330 -14.79 4.39 -17.33
N LYS A 331 -13.56 3.88 -17.17
CA LYS A 331 -12.38 4.69 -16.84
C LYS A 331 -12.07 5.70 -17.94
N ILE A 332 -12.14 5.30 -19.21
CA ILE A 332 -11.97 6.19 -20.37
C ILE A 332 -13.05 7.28 -20.38
N GLY A 333 -14.30 6.93 -20.11
CA GLY A 333 -15.41 7.89 -20.00
C GLY A 333 -15.20 8.91 -18.88
N ALA A 334 -14.72 8.47 -17.71
CA ALA A 334 -14.36 9.35 -16.60
C ALA A 334 -13.22 10.32 -16.96
N ILE A 335 -12.17 9.84 -17.62
CA ILE A 335 -11.05 10.68 -18.09
C ILE A 335 -11.55 11.70 -19.12
N THR A 336 -12.38 11.28 -20.07
CA THR A 336 -12.98 12.16 -21.09
C THR A 336 -13.79 13.28 -20.42
N TYR A 337 -14.64 12.92 -19.45
CA TYR A 337 -15.45 13.88 -18.70
C TYR A 337 -14.59 14.87 -17.94
N ALA A 338 -13.57 14.40 -17.24
CA ALA A 338 -12.69 15.27 -16.46
C ALA A 338 -11.87 16.21 -17.36
N ARG A 339 -11.28 15.69 -18.45
CA ARG A 339 -10.51 16.48 -19.43
C ARG A 339 -11.34 17.61 -20.05
N THR A 340 -12.57 17.31 -20.46
CA THR A 340 -13.45 18.29 -21.12
C THR A 340 -13.99 19.36 -20.16
N ARG A 341 -13.91 19.14 -18.85
CA ARG A 341 -14.31 20.10 -17.82
C ARG A 341 -13.14 20.75 -17.08
N GLY A 342 -11.90 20.39 -17.41
CA GLY A 342 -10.72 20.91 -16.71
C GLY A 342 -10.57 20.39 -15.27
N ILE A 343 -11.23 19.29 -14.92
CA ILE A 343 -11.12 18.68 -13.58
C ILE A 343 -9.77 17.96 -13.51
N PRO A 344 -8.89 18.26 -12.53
CA PRO A 344 -7.61 17.57 -12.35
C PRO A 344 -7.73 16.05 -12.44
N VAL A 345 -6.83 15.40 -13.20
CA VAL A 345 -6.81 13.94 -13.37
C VAL A 345 -5.42 13.36 -13.10
N LEU A 346 -5.38 12.30 -12.28
CA LEU A 346 -4.20 11.45 -12.08
C LEU A 346 -4.52 10.00 -12.51
N GLY A 347 -3.74 9.44 -13.44
CA GLY A 347 -3.84 8.05 -13.89
C GLY A 347 -2.65 7.20 -13.42
N LEU A 348 -2.91 6.04 -12.81
CA LEU A 348 -1.88 5.13 -12.29
C LEU A 348 -1.91 3.79 -13.04
N CYS A 349 -0.77 3.36 -13.58
CA CYS A 349 -0.63 2.17 -14.42
C CYS A 349 -1.72 2.07 -15.51
N LEU A 350 -2.78 1.27 -15.29
CA LEU A 350 -3.96 1.22 -16.17
C LEU A 350 -4.56 2.63 -16.41
N GLY A 351 -4.49 3.53 -15.43
CA GLY A 351 -4.92 4.92 -15.60
C GLY A 351 -4.17 5.65 -16.71
N LEU A 352 -2.84 5.50 -16.81
CA LEU A 352 -2.07 6.04 -17.95
C LEU A 352 -2.51 5.40 -19.26
N GLN A 353 -2.70 4.09 -19.27
CA GLN A 353 -3.14 3.37 -20.46
C GLN A 353 -4.50 3.87 -20.95
N CYS A 354 -5.46 4.07 -20.04
CA CYS A 354 -6.76 4.66 -20.35
C CYS A 354 -6.64 6.11 -20.85
N MET A 355 -5.70 6.92 -20.31
CA MET A 355 -5.45 8.28 -20.81
C MET A 355 -4.89 8.28 -22.22
N VAL A 356 -3.96 7.38 -22.54
CA VAL A 356 -3.41 7.22 -23.89
C VAL A 356 -4.50 6.78 -24.87
N ILE A 357 -5.36 5.84 -24.48
CA ILE A 357 -6.50 5.40 -25.29
C ILE A 357 -7.50 6.55 -25.50
N GLU A 358 -7.82 7.31 -24.45
CA GLU A 358 -8.71 8.48 -24.55
C GLU A 358 -8.15 9.54 -25.50
N ALA A 359 -6.86 9.86 -25.39
CA ALA A 359 -6.18 10.80 -26.28
C ALA A 359 -6.15 10.29 -27.74
N ALA A 360 -5.92 8.98 -27.94
CA ALA A 360 -5.95 8.37 -29.26
C ALA A 360 -7.33 8.53 -29.93
N ARG A 361 -8.40 8.20 -29.21
CA ARG A 361 -9.78 8.26 -29.70
C ARG A 361 -10.26 9.70 -29.91
N ASN A 362 -10.05 10.57 -28.93
CA ASN A 362 -10.70 11.89 -28.89
C ASN A 362 -9.83 13.05 -29.40
N LEU A 363 -8.50 12.91 -29.41
CA LEU A 363 -7.60 13.98 -29.85
C LEU A 363 -6.89 13.62 -31.17
N ALA A 364 -6.45 12.37 -31.33
CA ALA A 364 -5.66 11.94 -32.48
C ALA A 364 -6.48 11.33 -33.63
N GLY A 365 -7.81 11.20 -33.47
CA GLY A 365 -8.71 10.64 -34.49
C GLY A 365 -8.47 9.17 -34.80
N VAL A 366 -7.89 8.41 -33.86
CA VAL A 366 -7.72 6.96 -33.98
C VAL A 366 -8.97 6.29 -33.41
N ASP A 367 -10.00 6.19 -34.25
CA ASP A 367 -11.20 5.44 -33.93
C ASP A 367 -10.82 3.99 -33.59
N ASP A 368 -11.50 3.38 -32.61
CA ASP A 368 -11.26 2.00 -32.16
C ASP A 368 -9.88 1.74 -31.52
N ALA A 369 -9.16 2.80 -31.09
CA ALA A 369 -7.92 2.63 -30.33
C ALA A 369 -8.19 1.84 -29.04
N GLY A 370 -7.33 0.86 -28.74
CA GLY A 370 -7.49 -0.01 -27.59
C GLY A 370 -6.17 -0.55 -27.03
N SER A 371 -6.30 -1.51 -26.12
CA SER A 371 -5.19 -2.31 -25.61
C SER A 371 -5.29 -3.72 -26.11
N ALA A 372 -4.18 -4.28 -26.58
CA ALA A 372 -4.08 -5.69 -26.93
C ALA A 372 -4.32 -6.63 -25.72
N GLU A 373 -4.32 -6.10 -24.48
CA GLU A 373 -4.73 -6.85 -23.28
C GLU A 373 -6.23 -7.13 -23.24
N PHE A 374 -7.03 -6.19 -23.74
CA PHE A 374 -8.48 -6.16 -23.53
C PHE A 374 -9.26 -6.49 -24.79
N ASP A 375 -8.68 -6.17 -25.94
CA ASP A 375 -9.22 -6.50 -27.25
C ASP A 375 -8.09 -6.89 -28.20
N GLU A 376 -7.86 -8.20 -28.33
CA GLU A 376 -6.91 -8.77 -29.27
C GLU A 376 -7.30 -8.52 -30.74
N THR A 377 -8.55 -8.12 -31.00
CA THR A 377 -9.05 -7.84 -32.36
C THR A 377 -8.95 -6.38 -32.76
N SER A 378 -8.57 -5.49 -31.83
CA SER A 378 -8.41 -4.06 -32.10
C SER A 378 -7.40 -3.85 -33.23
N LYS A 379 -7.81 -3.08 -34.24
CA LYS A 379 -6.93 -2.71 -35.36
C LYS A 379 -5.87 -1.68 -34.95
N HIS A 380 -6.09 -1.02 -33.82
CA HIS A 380 -5.25 0.06 -33.33
C HIS A 380 -4.84 -0.16 -31.86
N PRO A 381 -3.95 -1.14 -31.60
CA PRO A 381 -3.43 -1.40 -30.25
C PRO A 381 -2.42 -0.31 -29.88
N VAL A 382 -2.91 0.81 -29.36
CA VAL A 382 -2.09 1.91 -28.85
C VAL A 382 -1.41 1.53 -27.54
N ILE A 383 -1.93 0.52 -26.86
CA ILE A 383 -1.29 -0.20 -25.76
C ILE A 383 -1.04 -1.64 -26.21
N SER A 384 0.19 -2.12 -26.10
CA SER A 384 0.57 -3.47 -26.52
C SER A 384 1.73 -4.02 -25.70
N THR A 385 1.94 -5.34 -25.73
CA THR A 385 3.22 -5.92 -25.31
C THR A 385 4.34 -5.47 -26.27
N MET A 386 5.59 -5.53 -25.83
CA MET A 386 6.72 -5.17 -26.69
C MET A 386 6.86 -6.18 -27.84
N ALA A 387 7.25 -5.72 -29.04
CA ALA A 387 7.35 -6.57 -30.24
C ALA A 387 8.29 -7.79 -30.07
N ASP A 388 9.28 -7.69 -29.19
CA ASP A 388 10.22 -8.76 -28.81
C ASP A 388 9.58 -9.84 -27.89
N GLN A 389 8.27 -9.77 -27.64
CA GLN A 389 7.54 -10.64 -26.70
C GLN A 389 6.40 -11.44 -27.36
N ARG A 390 6.31 -11.46 -28.70
CA ARG A 390 5.28 -12.23 -29.44
C ARG A 390 5.35 -13.75 -29.15
N ASP A 391 6.55 -14.27 -28.92
CA ASP A 391 6.78 -15.70 -28.64
C ASP A 391 6.25 -16.12 -27.25
N VAL A 392 6.12 -15.18 -26.31
CA VAL A 392 5.53 -15.41 -24.98
C VAL A 392 4.00 -15.43 -25.05
N VAL A 393 3.40 -14.58 -25.88
CA VAL A 393 1.94 -14.60 -26.16
C VAL A 393 1.54 -15.87 -26.92
N ALA A 394 2.47 -16.46 -27.68
CA ALA A 394 2.29 -17.75 -28.34
C ALA A 394 2.42 -18.98 -27.41
N GLY A 395 2.73 -18.80 -26.13
CA GLY A 395 2.79 -19.87 -25.13
C GLY A 395 4.09 -20.68 -25.09
N GLU A 396 5.17 -20.20 -25.72
CA GLU A 396 6.45 -20.92 -25.83
C GLU A 396 7.43 -20.64 -24.68
N ARG A 397 7.11 -19.71 -23.77
CA ARG A 397 7.90 -19.33 -22.59
C ARG A 397 7.04 -19.01 -21.37
N ASP A 398 7.64 -19.13 -20.20
CA ASP A 398 6.98 -18.89 -18.91
C ASP A 398 6.46 -17.45 -18.78
N MET A 399 5.26 -17.28 -18.21
CA MET A 399 4.55 -16.00 -18.12
C MET A 399 5.29 -14.96 -17.26
N GLY A 400 6.24 -15.37 -16.41
CA GLY A 400 6.98 -14.47 -15.51
C GLY A 400 8.03 -13.59 -16.20
N GLY A 401 8.58 -13.99 -17.34
CA GLY A 401 9.78 -13.35 -17.92
C GLY A 401 9.57 -11.98 -18.59
N THR A 402 8.34 -11.46 -18.66
CA THR A 402 8.00 -10.21 -19.37
C THR A 402 7.34 -9.13 -18.51
N MET A 403 7.11 -9.41 -17.21
CA MET A 403 6.46 -8.47 -16.30
C MET A 403 7.49 -7.51 -15.69
N ARG A 404 7.22 -6.20 -15.78
CA ARG A 404 8.00 -5.19 -15.07
C ARG A 404 7.52 -5.13 -13.62
N LEU A 405 8.36 -5.62 -12.73
CA LEU A 405 8.15 -5.63 -11.28
C LEU A 405 9.26 -4.87 -10.57
N GLY A 406 8.89 -4.03 -9.61
CA GLY A 406 9.83 -3.29 -8.77
C GLY A 406 10.23 -1.94 -9.33
N ALA A 407 11.32 -1.37 -8.80
CA ALA A 407 11.76 -0.02 -9.11
C ALA A 407 12.44 0.06 -10.49
N TYR A 408 11.93 0.91 -11.38
CA TYR A 408 12.57 1.24 -12.66
C TYR A 408 12.90 2.74 -12.72
N PRO A 409 14.03 3.13 -13.33
CA PRO A 409 14.37 4.53 -13.52
C PRO A 409 13.54 5.15 -14.65
N ALA A 410 13.22 6.43 -14.53
CA ALA A 410 12.56 7.23 -15.55
C ALA A 410 13.25 8.60 -15.68
N LYS A 411 13.43 9.03 -16.93
CA LYS A 411 13.97 10.33 -17.31
C LYS A 411 12.82 11.24 -17.68
N LEU A 412 12.68 12.36 -16.97
CA LEU A 412 11.60 13.33 -17.15
C LEU A 412 12.05 14.49 -18.04
N ARG A 413 11.12 14.98 -18.85
CA ARG A 413 11.30 16.15 -19.71
C ARG A 413 11.36 17.42 -18.85
N ALA A 414 12.43 18.19 -18.93
CA ALA A 414 12.54 19.46 -18.24
C ALA A 414 11.40 20.42 -18.65
N GLY A 415 10.82 21.11 -17.66
CA GLY A 415 9.67 22.00 -17.84
C GLY A 415 8.30 21.31 -17.94
N SER A 416 8.25 19.98 -17.84
CA SER A 416 6.99 19.23 -17.71
C SER A 416 6.34 19.43 -16.34
N GLN A 417 5.03 19.14 -16.26
CA GLN A 417 4.30 19.14 -15.00
C GLN A 417 4.86 18.07 -14.05
N VAL A 418 5.20 16.88 -14.56
CA VAL A 418 5.81 15.82 -13.74
C VAL A 418 7.17 16.22 -13.18
N ALA A 419 8.07 16.80 -13.99
CA ALA A 419 9.38 17.24 -13.50
C ALA A 419 9.24 18.36 -12.46
N ALA A 420 8.26 19.26 -12.64
CA ALA A 420 7.96 20.30 -11.64
C ALA A 420 7.39 19.69 -10.35
N ALA A 421 6.58 18.64 -10.43
CA ALA A 421 6.04 17.95 -9.26
C ALA A 421 7.14 17.26 -8.45
N TYR A 422 8.03 16.50 -9.10
CA TYR A 422 9.14 15.81 -8.44
C TYR A 422 10.25 16.77 -7.97
N GLY A 423 10.45 17.89 -8.65
CA GLY A 423 11.57 18.81 -8.38
C GLY A 423 12.91 18.33 -8.97
N GLU A 424 12.89 17.24 -9.74
CA GLU A 424 14.05 16.61 -10.38
C GLU A 424 13.64 16.00 -11.74
N THR A 425 14.62 15.61 -12.56
CA THR A 425 14.40 15.04 -13.90
C THR A 425 14.79 13.58 -14.03
N GLU A 426 15.32 12.97 -12.97
CA GLU A 426 15.65 11.55 -12.91
C GLU A 426 14.95 11.00 -11.68
N VAL A 427 14.03 10.07 -11.88
CA VAL A 427 13.22 9.48 -10.81
C VAL A 427 13.23 7.97 -10.95
N SER A 428 12.74 7.26 -9.94
CA SER A 428 12.51 5.82 -10.04
C SER A 428 11.22 5.45 -9.35
N GLU A 429 10.36 4.67 -10.00
CA GLU A 429 9.06 4.29 -9.48
C GLU A 429 8.83 2.78 -9.57
N ARG A 430 7.89 2.26 -8.77
CA ARG A 430 7.60 0.82 -8.71
C ARG A 430 6.59 0.42 -9.77
N HIS A 431 6.88 -0.63 -10.53
CA HIS A 431 6.05 -1.14 -11.61
C HIS A 431 5.40 -2.47 -11.25
N ARG A 432 4.20 -2.70 -11.83
CA ARG A 432 3.50 -3.98 -11.81
C ARG A 432 2.64 -4.14 -13.07
N HIS A 433 3.28 -4.19 -14.24
CA HIS A 433 2.57 -4.33 -15.51
C HIS A 433 3.40 -5.05 -16.58
N ARG A 434 2.73 -5.46 -17.65
CA ARG A 434 3.34 -6.09 -18.85
C ARG A 434 3.11 -5.27 -20.11
N TYR A 435 1.99 -4.55 -20.18
CA TYR A 435 1.59 -3.79 -21.36
C TYR A 435 2.20 -2.39 -21.35
N GLU A 436 2.58 -1.93 -22.54
CA GLU A 436 3.30 -0.69 -22.76
C GLU A 436 2.62 0.17 -23.82
N VAL A 437 2.93 1.47 -23.82
CA VAL A 437 2.50 2.35 -24.91
C VAL A 437 3.20 1.91 -26.20
N ASN A 438 2.41 1.67 -27.25
CA ASN A 438 2.93 1.27 -28.54
C ASN A 438 3.62 2.47 -29.22
N ASN A 439 4.94 2.39 -29.34
CA ASN A 439 5.78 3.46 -29.89
C ASN A 439 5.40 3.88 -31.32
N ALA A 440 4.76 3.00 -32.10
CA ALA A 440 4.27 3.33 -33.44
C ALA A 440 3.25 4.48 -33.46
N TYR A 441 2.53 4.70 -32.36
CA TYR A 441 1.52 5.77 -32.23
C TYR A 441 2.04 7.04 -31.55
N ARG A 442 3.28 7.05 -31.04
CA ARG A 442 3.83 8.21 -30.29
C ARG A 442 3.82 9.49 -31.10
N GLU A 443 4.21 9.45 -32.36
CA GLU A 443 4.26 10.66 -33.20
C GLU A 443 2.86 11.24 -33.40
N GLN A 444 1.89 10.39 -33.77
CA GLN A 444 0.51 10.81 -33.97
C GLN A 444 -0.12 11.38 -32.68
N LEU A 445 0.11 10.74 -31.53
CA LEU A 445 -0.36 11.22 -30.23
C LEU A 445 0.30 12.53 -29.80
N SER A 446 1.59 12.71 -30.11
CA SER A 446 2.32 13.95 -29.84
C SER A 446 1.79 15.11 -30.66
N GLN A 447 1.47 14.88 -31.94
CA GLN A 447 0.86 15.88 -32.82
C GLN A 447 -0.55 16.26 -32.37
N ALA A 448 -1.27 15.34 -31.72
CA ALA A 448 -2.57 15.60 -31.11
C ALA A 448 -2.50 16.36 -29.77
N GLY A 449 -1.29 16.60 -29.25
CA GLY A 449 -1.05 17.41 -28.05
C GLY A 449 -0.71 16.63 -26.78
N LEU A 450 -0.68 15.30 -26.81
CA LEU A 450 -0.24 14.49 -25.66
C LEU A 450 1.28 14.57 -25.52
N VAL A 451 1.77 14.91 -24.34
CA VAL A 451 3.20 15.00 -24.05
C VAL A 451 3.67 13.74 -23.36
N PHE A 452 4.61 13.04 -23.96
CA PHE A 452 5.37 11.96 -23.32
C PHE A 452 6.43 12.58 -22.41
N SER A 453 6.03 12.97 -21.21
CA SER A 453 6.84 13.77 -20.28
C SER A 453 7.86 12.96 -19.49
N GLY A 454 7.81 11.62 -19.55
CA GLY A 454 8.85 10.78 -18.99
C GLY A 454 8.97 9.45 -19.71
N THR A 455 10.20 9.00 -19.89
CA THR A 455 10.56 7.76 -20.60
C THR A 455 11.56 6.94 -19.80
N SER A 456 11.73 5.67 -20.15
CA SER A 456 12.89 4.90 -19.69
C SER A 456 14.19 5.57 -20.14
N PRO A 457 15.35 5.32 -19.49
CA PRO A 457 16.61 5.99 -19.82
C PRO A 457 17.07 5.82 -21.28
N ASP A 458 16.63 4.76 -21.95
CA ASP A 458 16.88 4.46 -23.37
C ASP A 458 15.80 5.02 -24.32
N ASP A 459 14.87 5.82 -23.79
CA ASP A 459 13.73 6.45 -24.47
C ASP A 459 12.72 5.45 -25.09
N ARG A 460 12.85 4.13 -24.83
CA ARG A 460 12.02 3.08 -25.43
C ARG A 460 10.66 2.89 -24.79
N LEU A 461 10.51 3.08 -23.48
CA LEU A 461 9.26 2.91 -22.75
C LEU A 461 8.71 4.27 -22.33
N VAL A 462 7.39 4.42 -22.38
CA VAL A 462 6.71 5.62 -21.87
C VAL A 462 6.41 5.37 -20.41
N GLU A 463 6.92 6.23 -19.53
CA GLU A 463 6.69 6.12 -18.09
C GLU A 463 5.69 7.16 -17.57
N PHE A 464 5.65 8.33 -18.22
CA PHE A 464 4.75 9.43 -17.87
C PHE A 464 4.18 10.09 -19.11
N VAL A 465 2.89 10.42 -19.04
CA VAL A 465 2.19 11.24 -20.03
C VAL A 465 1.50 12.40 -19.36
N GLU A 466 1.38 13.52 -20.05
CA GLU A 466 0.60 14.66 -19.59
C GLU A 466 0.02 15.47 -20.74
N LEU A 467 -0.97 16.31 -20.44
CA LEU A 467 -1.31 17.44 -21.33
C LEU A 467 -0.55 18.68 -20.89
N PRO A 468 -0.24 19.62 -21.80
CA PRO A 468 0.32 20.91 -21.43
C PRO A 468 -0.55 21.65 -20.40
N ALA A 469 0.08 22.32 -19.44
CA ALA A 469 -0.63 22.97 -18.32
C ALA A 469 -1.60 24.09 -18.75
N ASP A 470 -1.34 24.70 -19.90
CA ASP A 470 -2.20 25.68 -20.55
C ASP A 470 -3.44 25.06 -21.24
N VAL A 471 -3.38 23.76 -21.55
CA VAL A 471 -4.52 22.99 -22.10
C VAL A 471 -5.37 22.39 -20.97
N HIS A 472 -4.73 21.83 -19.95
CA HIS A 472 -5.41 21.23 -18.81
C HIS A 472 -4.62 21.43 -17.51
N PRO A 473 -5.24 21.93 -16.42
CA PRO A 473 -4.52 22.38 -15.23
C PRO A 473 -3.70 21.28 -14.53
N PHE A 474 -4.16 20.03 -14.62
CA PHE A 474 -3.41 18.84 -14.22
C PHE A 474 -4.00 17.61 -14.91
N PHE A 475 -3.33 17.10 -15.94
CA PHE A 475 -3.70 15.83 -16.59
C PHE A 475 -2.41 15.03 -16.67
N VAL A 476 -2.22 14.09 -15.75
CA VAL A 476 -0.96 13.34 -15.62
C VAL A 476 -1.26 11.86 -15.47
N GLY A 477 -0.60 11.04 -16.28
CA GLY A 477 -0.60 9.60 -16.16
C GLY A 477 0.81 9.08 -15.89
N THR A 478 0.92 7.99 -15.14
CA THR A 478 2.16 7.21 -14.99
C THR A 478 1.91 5.72 -15.19
N GLN A 479 2.87 4.99 -15.75
CA GLN A 479 2.83 3.51 -15.85
C GLN A 479 3.09 2.85 -14.50
N ALA A 480 3.73 3.57 -13.58
CA ALA A 480 4.14 3.06 -12.29
C ALA A 480 3.03 3.20 -11.23
N HIS A 481 3.37 2.78 -10.02
CA HIS A 481 2.55 2.83 -8.81
C HIS A 481 3.21 3.73 -7.73
N PRO A 482 3.19 5.07 -7.92
CA PRO A 482 3.77 6.03 -6.97
C PRO A 482 3.13 5.98 -5.57
N GLU A 483 1.93 5.45 -5.45
CA GLU A 483 1.24 5.24 -4.18
C GLU A 483 2.03 4.35 -3.21
N LEU A 484 2.80 3.39 -3.74
CA LEU A 484 3.57 2.43 -2.95
C LEU A 484 4.75 3.10 -2.23
N LYS A 485 5.25 4.21 -2.78
CA LYS A 485 6.33 5.01 -2.21
C LYS A 485 5.83 6.20 -1.38
N SER A 486 4.52 6.43 -1.33
CA SER A 486 3.94 7.48 -0.51
C SER A 486 3.98 7.11 0.97
N ARG A 487 4.20 8.11 1.83
CA ARG A 487 4.18 7.98 3.29
C ARG A 487 3.32 9.11 3.87
N PRO A 488 2.65 8.91 5.00
CA PRO A 488 1.86 9.98 5.62
C PRO A 488 2.74 11.19 6.03
N THR A 489 3.99 10.94 6.42
CA THR A 489 4.98 11.97 6.80
C THR A 489 5.81 12.49 5.61
N ARG A 490 5.82 11.75 4.50
CA ARG A 490 6.53 12.09 3.26
C ARG A 490 5.61 11.80 2.06
N PRO A 491 4.64 12.68 1.79
CA PRO A 491 3.69 12.50 0.71
C PRO A 491 4.39 12.39 -0.64
N HIS A 492 3.94 11.48 -1.49
CA HIS A 492 4.52 11.33 -2.83
C HIS A 492 4.32 12.62 -3.67
N PRO A 493 5.35 13.09 -4.40
CA PRO A 493 5.29 14.36 -5.14
C PRO A 493 4.12 14.45 -6.13
N LEU A 494 3.83 13.40 -6.89
CA LEU A 494 2.67 13.38 -7.81
C LEU A 494 1.32 13.51 -7.10
N PHE A 495 1.13 12.86 -5.95
CA PHE A 495 -0.10 12.97 -5.17
C PHE A 495 -0.24 14.35 -4.53
N SER A 496 0.87 14.92 -4.03
CA SER A 496 0.91 16.29 -3.55
C SER A 496 0.56 17.29 -4.66
N ALA A 497 1.15 17.15 -5.85
CA ALA A 497 0.87 18.03 -6.98
C ALA A 497 -0.59 17.90 -7.47
N PHE A 498 -1.09 16.67 -7.57
CA PHE A 498 -2.48 16.38 -7.93
C PHE A 498 -3.46 17.01 -6.93
N VAL A 499 -3.31 16.76 -5.63
CA VAL A 499 -4.20 17.35 -4.61
C VAL A 499 -4.08 18.87 -4.58
N GLY A 500 -2.88 19.43 -4.80
CA GLY A 500 -2.70 20.87 -4.95
C GLY A 500 -3.48 21.45 -6.13
N ALA A 501 -3.56 20.73 -7.26
CA ALA A 501 -4.39 21.13 -8.40
C ALA A 501 -5.89 21.01 -8.08
N VAL A 502 -6.29 19.98 -7.33
CA VAL A 502 -7.67 19.79 -6.85
C VAL A 502 -8.12 20.94 -5.93
N VAL A 503 -7.29 21.35 -4.98
CA VAL A 503 -7.55 22.51 -4.10
C VAL A 503 -7.72 23.80 -4.92
N LYS A 504 -6.86 24.01 -5.93
CA LYS A 504 -6.97 25.16 -6.84
C LYS A 504 -8.26 25.13 -7.66
N TYR A 505 -8.64 23.98 -8.20
CA TYR A 505 -9.87 23.80 -8.97
C TYR A 505 -11.10 24.13 -8.11
N ARG A 506 -11.18 23.56 -6.90
CA ARG A 506 -12.25 23.87 -5.93
C ARG A 506 -12.32 25.35 -5.58
N THR A 507 -11.18 25.99 -5.39
CA THR A 507 -11.11 27.41 -5.03
C THR A 507 -11.58 28.30 -6.17
N ALA A 508 -11.29 27.95 -7.42
CA ALA A 508 -11.75 28.68 -8.60
C ALA A 508 -13.27 28.63 -8.78
N ASP A 509 -13.93 27.57 -8.30
CA ASP A 509 -15.39 27.43 -8.31
C ASP A 509 -16.09 28.20 -7.18
N ARG A 510 -15.33 28.73 -6.21
CA ARG A 510 -15.84 29.61 -5.15
C ARG A 510 -15.84 31.06 -5.63
N LEU A 511 -16.97 31.74 -5.50
CA LEU A 511 -17.02 33.20 -5.64
C LEU A 511 -16.10 33.85 -4.59
N PRO A 512 -15.24 34.82 -4.96
CA PRO A 512 -14.46 35.57 -3.98
C PRO A 512 -15.43 36.37 -3.10
N VAL A 513 -15.62 35.92 -1.86
CA VAL A 513 -16.28 36.71 -0.83
C VAL A 513 -15.17 37.39 -0.05
N GLU A 514 -14.99 38.69 -0.25
CA GLU A 514 -14.16 39.52 0.63
C GLU A 514 -14.79 39.49 2.03
N LEU A 515 -14.19 38.72 2.94
CA LEU A 515 -14.55 38.79 4.35
C LEU A 515 -13.86 40.03 4.94
N PRO A 516 -14.59 40.96 5.58
CA PRO A 516 -13.97 42.12 6.23
C PRO A 516 -13.00 41.63 7.32
N GLU A 517 -11.81 42.23 7.35
CA GLU A 517 -10.76 41.91 8.33
C GLU A 517 -11.32 41.91 9.75
N THR A 518 -11.27 40.76 10.41
CA THR A 518 -11.59 40.67 11.84
C THR A 518 -10.51 41.44 12.60
N PRO A 519 -10.84 42.48 13.38
CA PRO A 519 -9.83 43.24 14.11
C PRO A 519 -9.14 42.32 15.10
N VAL A 520 -7.82 42.24 14.99
CA VAL A 520 -6.95 41.52 15.93
C VAL A 520 -7.15 42.14 17.31
N VAL A 521 -7.89 41.44 18.17
CA VAL A 521 -7.95 41.79 19.59
C VAL A 521 -6.68 41.26 20.23
N ALA A 522 -5.74 42.17 20.51
CA ALA A 522 -4.57 41.87 21.30
C ALA A 522 -4.97 41.31 22.67
N ARG A 523 -4.45 40.13 23.01
CA ARG A 523 -4.32 39.65 24.39
C ARG A 523 -2.96 39.02 24.57
#